data_AF-A0A5C6AKJ0-F1
#
_entry.id   AF-A0A5C6AKJ0-F1
#
_cell.length_a   1.000
_cell.length_b   1.000
_cell.length_c   1.000
_cell.angle_alpha   90.00
_cell.angle_beta   90.00
_cell.angle_gamma   90.00
#
_symmetry.space_group_name_H-M   'P 1'
#
loop_
_entity.id
_entity.type
_entity.pdbx_description
1 polymer ?
#
loop_
_entity_poly.entity_id
_entity_poly.type
_entity_poly.pdbx_seq_one_letter_code
_entity_poly.pdbx_strand_id
1 'polypeptide(L)'
;MASRKTTAGIALCLFAGIVTTAAAIDIPAVNLPAQTPDAVRDRVARSLALGRDTLGRALHPFRGEFHGLGVNPTGPSYAVDLSGDGRVVIGYDRGGPTNSNRPFVWSPATGKAFYNMLPSGVTGNATPTSISADGVYVAGEVDIKYGDPAFRWSLAGPENSVSVESKDIYPAALSRNGSVLAGTYRTPYVPSDYGPDPSFLSDLHDEGHVTSLPLAKKRNWAFRHNRTGGMEEPGVLPSGSQGYYVNSTAVEVTSDGGTVLINGFDSSEDYGSEPFLWTTNGGLQGLGNYGLADSSKRYTVGNAISADGSTVVGVDGYDDGSGIFAQPLAVLWREATGWMHLGNLQTTDDRFSIQAEATGVSGDGNSVIGFSQIVKGLFIDDVLYGFGAVGVIPFLWDEARGMRELADVLRLDYGLDLSGWQLSDATGISDDGTTIIGNGRNRNGQIEAWRAVLDRNTPEGDIDFDGDVDQVDYQRLVGNLGVTADDGAVFYADGDLNADGRIDQADADTLLGVYQHRWKGDFNADGRVDASDYTMWRDHLGQFTGGLADANGDGWVNHADLLAWRANFGQVIATISLLSVPEPTTLVAALAMVLLAAAKQRR
;
A
#
# COMPACT_ATOMS: atom_id res chain seq x y z
N MET A 1 -68.36 -30.00 1.65
CA MET A 1 -69.14 -29.10 0.79
C MET A 1 -68.52 -27.72 0.90
N ALA A 2 -67.97 -27.20 -0.22
CA ALA A 2 -67.54 -25.81 -0.45
C ALA A 2 -66.34 -25.26 0.38
N SER A 3 -65.40 -24.44 -0.12
CA SER A 3 -65.10 -23.93 -1.48
C SER A 3 -64.07 -22.78 -1.37
N ARG A 4 -62.93 -22.89 -2.10
CA ARG A 4 -62.30 -21.84 -2.95
C ARG A 4 -61.64 -20.62 -2.23
N LYS A 5 -60.61 -19.93 -2.74
CA LYS A 5 -60.02 -19.80 -4.09
C LYS A 5 -58.74 -18.90 -4.04
N THR A 6 -57.78 -19.21 -4.93
CA THR A 6 -56.88 -18.35 -5.77
C THR A 6 -55.98 -17.26 -5.16
N THR A 7 -54.67 -17.09 -5.45
CA THR A 7 -53.80 -16.98 -6.67
C THR A 7 -53.43 -15.52 -7.02
N ALA A 8 -52.11 -15.27 -7.17
CA ALA A 8 -51.39 -14.28 -8.01
C ALA A 8 -51.44 -12.76 -7.73
N GLY A 9 -50.30 -12.10 -8.03
CA GLY A 9 -50.32 -10.73 -8.58
C GLY A 9 -49.08 -9.86 -8.33
N ILE A 10 -48.12 -9.91 -9.25
CA ILE A 10 -47.00 -8.95 -9.48
C ILE A 10 -47.53 -7.66 -10.16
N ALA A 11 -46.94 -6.48 -9.88
CA ALA A 11 -46.63 -5.37 -10.83
C ALA A 11 -46.21 -4.10 -10.03
N LEU A 12 -45.00 -3.54 -10.15
CA LEU A 12 -44.35 -2.81 -11.26
C LEU A 12 -45.04 -1.49 -11.65
N CYS A 13 -44.31 -0.36 -11.47
CA CYS A 13 -44.29 0.92 -12.22
C CYS A 13 -43.67 2.01 -11.29
N LEU A 14 -42.87 3.01 -11.68
CA LEU A 14 -42.51 3.60 -12.97
C LEU A 14 -41.31 4.57 -12.76
N PHE A 15 -40.53 4.80 -13.81
CA PHE A 15 -39.51 5.84 -13.95
C PHE A 15 -40.02 7.26 -13.63
N ALA A 16 -39.21 8.05 -12.91
CA ALA A 16 -39.17 9.50 -13.02
C ALA A 16 -37.75 9.99 -12.74
N GLY A 17 -37.12 10.63 -13.72
CA GLY A 17 -35.82 11.24 -13.58
C GLY A 17 -35.87 12.44 -12.65
N ILE A 18 -34.92 12.49 -11.71
CA ILE A 18 -34.52 13.71 -11.03
C ILE A 18 -32.99 13.72 -11.05
N VAL A 19 -32.43 14.70 -11.75
CA VAL A 19 -31.06 15.15 -11.50
C VAL A 19 -31.08 15.78 -10.12
N THR A 20 -30.66 15.03 -9.11
CA THR A 20 -30.30 15.56 -7.81
C THR A 20 -28.80 15.43 -7.65
N THR A 21 -28.15 16.56 -7.43
CA THR A 21 -26.80 16.69 -6.88
C THR A 21 -26.57 15.60 -5.83
N ALA A 22 -25.48 14.85 -5.98
CA ALA A 22 -25.04 13.83 -5.04
C ALA A 22 -24.73 14.47 -3.68
N ALA A 23 -25.75 14.66 -2.85
CA ALA A 23 -25.57 14.67 -1.42
C ALA A 23 -25.28 13.22 -1.02
N ALA A 24 -24.16 13.00 -0.34
CA ALA A 24 -23.74 11.72 0.18
C ALA A 24 -24.94 11.03 0.86
N ILE A 25 -25.36 9.90 0.29
CA ILE A 25 -26.31 9.01 0.94
C ILE A 25 -25.51 8.38 2.08
N ASP A 26 -25.76 8.82 3.32
CA ASP A 26 -25.35 8.07 4.50
C ASP A 26 -26.00 6.69 4.42
N ILE A 27 -25.21 5.67 4.07
CA ILE A 27 -25.65 4.28 4.14
C ILE A 27 -25.59 3.91 5.62
N PRO A 28 -26.72 3.54 6.24
CA PRO A 28 -26.74 3.26 7.67
C PRO A 28 -25.90 2.01 7.94
N ALA A 29 -25.03 2.09 8.94
CA ALA A 29 -24.44 0.91 9.56
C ALA A 29 -25.56 -0.13 9.80
N VAL A 30 -25.33 -1.38 9.41
CA VAL A 30 -26.29 -2.45 9.68
C VAL A 30 -26.26 -2.72 11.18
N ASN A 31 -27.15 -2.06 11.94
CA ASN A 31 -27.29 -2.30 13.37
C ASN A 31 -27.92 -3.69 13.59
N LEU A 32 -27.08 -4.72 13.71
CA LEU A 32 -27.52 -6.06 14.09
C LEU A 32 -27.86 -6.10 15.60
N PRO A 33 -28.92 -6.80 16.02
CA PRO A 33 -29.25 -6.98 17.44
C PRO A 33 -28.08 -7.53 18.26
N ALA A 34 -27.99 -7.13 19.53
CA ALA A 34 -26.97 -7.62 20.49
C ALA A 34 -26.88 -9.16 20.60
N GLN A 35 -27.97 -9.87 20.31
CA GLN A 35 -28.11 -11.33 20.40
C GLN A 35 -27.70 -12.06 19.10
N THR A 36 -27.36 -11.34 18.03
CA THR A 36 -26.97 -11.96 16.76
C THR A 36 -25.62 -12.66 16.89
N PRO A 37 -25.50 -13.95 16.52
CA PRO A 37 -24.24 -14.68 16.61
C PRO A 37 -23.12 -14.00 15.83
N ASP A 38 -21.90 -14.01 16.39
CA ASP A 38 -20.70 -13.41 15.79
C ASP A 38 -20.50 -13.86 14.34
N ALA A 39 -20.65 -15.15 14.05
CA ALA A 39 -20.54 -15.71 12.70
C ALA A 39 -21.52 -15.08 11.66
N VAL A 40 -22.67 -14.57 12.11
CA VAL A 40 -23.63 -13.85 11.26
C VAL A 40 -23.21 -12.40 11.07
N ARG A 41 -22.75 -11.75 12.16
CA ARG A 41 -22.22 -10.38 12.10
C ARG A 41 -21.02 -10.31 11.17
N ASP A 42 -20.05 -11.18 11.34
CA ASP A 42 -18.84 -11.24 10.52
C ASP A 42 -19.16 -11.47 9.05
N ARG A 43 -20.18 -12.28 8.75
CA ARG A 43 -20.63 -12.49 7.37
C ARG A 43 -21.19 -11.21 6.77
N VAL A 44 -21.95 -10.43 7.53
CA VAL A 44 -22.47 -9.13 7.08
C VAL A 44 -21.32 -8.14 6.89
N ALA A 45 -20.40 -8.02 7.85
CA ALA A 45 -19.22 -7.17 7.73
C ALA A 45 -18.41 -7.51 6.48
N ARG A 46 -18.10 -8.80 6.27
CA ARG A 46 -17.44 -9.26 5.04
C ARG A 46 -18.22 -8.92 3.79
N SER A 47 -19.55 -9.01 3.80
CA SER A 47 -20.34 -8.65 2.61
C SER A 47 -20.29 -7.15 2.28
N LEU A 48 -20.11 -6.30 3.30
CA LEU A 48 -19.92 -4.85 3.13
C LEU A 48 -18.49 -4.54 2.66
N ALA A 49 -17.50 -5.20 3.26
CA ALA A 49 -16.08 -5.08 2.91
C ALA A 49 -15.77 -5.58 1.49
N LEU A 50 -16.37 -6.71 1.10
CA LEU A 50 -16.23 -7.33 -0.22
C LEU A 50 -17.20 -6.76 -1.27
N GLY A 51 -17.82 -5.62 -0.98
CA GLY A 51 -18.56 -4.88 -1.99
C GLY A 51 -17.69 -4.74 -3.24
N ARG A 52 -18.25 -5.00 -4.41
CA ARG A 52 -17.50 -4.78 -5.65
C ARG A 52 -17.06 -3.33 -5.62
N ASP A 53 -15.77 -3.10 -5.85
CA ASP A 53 -15.34 -1.82 -6.39
C ASP A 53 -16.31 -1.55 -7.54
N THR A 54 -17.00 -0.43 -7.51
CA THR A 54 -17.85 -0.03 -8.63
C THR A 54 -16.98 0.41 -9.80
N LEU A 55 -15.98 -0.43 -10.13
CA LEU A 55 -15.44 -0.69 -11.44
C LEU A 55 -16.63 -0.98 -12.34
N GLY A 56 -17.34 0.09 -12.71
CA GLY A 56 -17.81 0.18 -14.06
C GLY A 56 -16.60 -0.17 -14.90
N ARG A 57 -16.78 -1.16 -15.79
CA ARG A 57 -15.98 -1.33 -16.99
C ARG A 57 -16.03 -0.02 -17.79
N ALA A 58 -15.41 1.01 -17.25
CA ALA A 58 -15.19 2.28 -17.87
C ALA A 58 -13.80 2.14 -18.47
N LEU A 59 -13.78 2.17 -19.79
CA LEU A 59 -12.60 2.32 -20.63
C LEU A 59 -11.83 3.56 -20.12
N HIS A 60 -10.95 3.38 -19.13
CA HIS A 60 -10.19 4.45 -18.49
C HIS A 60 -8.73 4.30 -18.93
N PRO A 61 -8.04 5.39 -19.31
CA PRO A 61 -6.65 5.33 -19.76
C PRO A 61 -5.64 5.12 -18.60
N PHE A 62 -6.02 4.45 -17.52
CA PHE A 62 -5.20 4.33 -16.30
C PHE A 62 -5.24 2.90 -15.75
N ARG A 63 -4.10 2.36 -15.28
CA ARG A 63 -3.97 1.02 -14.65
C ARG A 63 -4.35 1.08 -13.17
N GLY A 64 -5.51 1.62 -12.85
CA GLY A 64 -5.98 1.70 -11.47
C GLY A 64 -6.77 2.97 -11.16
N GLU A 65 -6.80 3.33 -9.88
CA GLU A 65 -7.54 4.50 -9.39
C GLU A 65 -6.85 5.19 -8.22
N PHE A 66 -7.05 6.51 -8.11
CA PHE A 66 -6.59 7.31 -6.98
C PHE A 66 -7.72 8.21 -6.49
N HIS A 67 -8.09 8.10 -5.22
CA HIS A 67 -9.15 8.92 -4.63
C HIS A 67 -8.82 9.36 -3.20
N GLY A 68 -9.25 10.58 -2.87
CA GLY A 68 -9.35 11.01 -1.48
C GLY A 68 -10.48 10.28 -0.76
N LEU A 69 -10.28 9.96 0.52
CA LEU A 69 -11.28 9.26 1.33
C LEU A 69 -12.36 10.20 1.89
N GLY A 70 -12.28 11.50 1.60
CA GLY A 70 -13.23 12.52 2.00
C GLY A 70 -12.64 13.48 3.03
N VAL A 71 -12.99 14.76 2.92
CA VAL A 71 -12.49 15.82 3.80
C VAL A 71 -13.33 15.99 5.07
N ASN A 72 -12.67 16.37 6.17
CA ASN A 72 -13.33 16.94 7.34
C ASN A 72 -13.35 18.48 7.20
N PRO A 73 -14.52 19.15 7.18
CA PRO A 73 -14.60 20.61 7.07
C PRO A 73 -13.89 21.37 8.19
N THR A 74 -13.63 20.70 9.33
CA THR A 74 -13.13 21.32 10.57
C THR A 74 -11.69 20.97 10.91
N GLY A 75 -11.02 20.13 10.11
CA GLY A 75 -9.67 19.66 10.42
C GLY A 75 -9.14 18.62 9.42
N PRO A 76 -7.92 18.11 9.63
CA PRO A 76 -7.31 17.11 8.77
C PRO A 76 -7.98 15.73 8.93
N SER A 77 -7.85 14.90 7.90
CA SER A 77 -8.22 13.49 7.90
C SER A 77 -6.98 12.62 7.69
N TYR A 78 -6.86 11.52 8.43
CA TYR A 78 -5.72 10.62 8.37
C TYR A 78 -6.14 9.17 8.16
N ALA A 79 -5.49 8.48 7.23
CA ALA A 79 -5.52 7.02 7.11
C ALA A 79 -4.56 6.41 8.13
N VAL A 80 -4.90 5.23 8.65
CA VAL A 80 -4.09 4.49 9.63
C VAL A 80 -3.70 3.12 9.09
N ASP A 81 -4.69 2.30 8.71
CA ASP A 81 -4.47 0.89 8.31
C ASP A 81 -5.54 0.45 7.29
N LEU A 82 -5.30 -0.67 6.60
CA LEU A 82 -6.19 -1.24 5.58
C LEU A 82 -6.32 -2.77 5.69
N SER A 83 -7.43 -3.31 5.18
CA SER A 83 -7.61 -4.77 5.06
C SER A 83 -6.59 -5.39 4.09
N GLY A 84 -6.36 -6.70 4.18
CA GLY A 84 -5.37 -7.40 3.36
C GLY A 84 -5.67 -7.38 1.87
N ASP A 85 -6.95 -7.21 1.48
CA ASP A 85 -7.38 -6.97 0.09
C ASP A 85 -7.42 -5.48 -0.29
N GLY A 86 -7.03 -4.59 0.63
CA GLY A 86 -6.98 -3.15 0.45
C GLY A 86 -8.34 -2.44 0.31
N ARG A 87 -9.46 -3.12 0.51
CA ARG A 87 -10.79 -2.52 0.29
C ARG A 87 -11.34 -1.72 1.45
N VAL A 88 -10.99 -2.09 2.68
CA VAL A 88 -11.45 -1.39 3.87
C VAL A 88 -10.31 -0.59 4.44
N VAL A 89 -10.50 0.71 4.61
CA VAL A 89 -9.50 1.61 5.20
C VAL A 89 -10.05 2.18 6.49
N ILE A 90 -9.25 2.17 7.55
CA ILE A 90 -9.59 2.83 8.80
C ILE A 90 -8.75 4.09 8.98
N GLY A 91 -9.30 5.03 9.73
CA GLY A 91 -8.61 6.27 10.01
C GLY A 91 -9.36 7.14 11.00
N TYR A 92 -8.94 8.39 11.12
CA TYR A 92 -9.65 9.35 11.93
C TYR A 92 -9.61 10.76 11.34
N ASP A 93 -10.68 11.49 11.58
CA ASP A 93 -10.75 12.92 11.36
C ASP A 93 -10.40 13.63 12.67
N ARG A 94 -9.44 14.55 12.63
CA ARG A 94 -9.10 15.34 13.82
C ARG A 94 -10.12 16.46 13.97
N GLY A 95 -10.97 16.39 14.99
CA GLY A 95 -11.95 17.44 15.31
C GLY A 95 -11.25 18.70 15.80
N GLY A 96 -11.80 19.88 15.47
CA GLY A 96 -11.23 21.22 15.73
C GLY A 96 -10.88 21.55 17.20
N PRO A 97 -11.41 22.61 17.82
CA PRO A 97 -10.84 23.16 19.07
C PRO A 97 -10.86 22.23 20.30
N THR A 98 -11.59 21.10 20.26
CA THR A 98 -11.59 20.07 21.31
C THR A 98 -10.51 19.00 21.13
N ASN A 99 -9.78 18.98 20.01
CA ASN A 99 -8.73 18.00 19.67
C ASN A 99 -9.21 16.53 19.74
N SER A 100 -10.52 16.30 19.58
CA SER A 100 -11.13 14.98 19.67
C SER A 100 -11.02 14.25 18.33
N ASN A 101 -10.31 13.12 18.30
CA ASN A 101 -10.27 12.25 17.12
C ASN A 101 -11.64 11.62 16.88
N ARG A 102 -12.13 11.66 15.64
CA ARG A 102 -13.35 11.00 15.21
C ARG A 102 -12.97 9.86 14.27
N PRO A 103 -13.03 8.61 14.73
CA PRO A 103 -12.64 7.47 13.90
C PRO A 103 -13.64 7.28 12.73
N PHE A 104 -13.12 6.85 11.59
CA PHE A 104 -13.90 6.47 10.43
C PHE A 104 -13.44 5.13 9.86
N VAL A 105 -14.33 4.53 9.09
CA VAL A 105 -14.05 3.38 8.24
C VAL A 105 -14.53 3.74 6.84
N TRP A 106 -13.72 3.45 5.84
CA TRP A 106 -14.04 3.67 4.44
C TRP A 106 -14.08 2.33 3.70
N SER A 107 -15.03 2.19 2.79
CA SER A 107 -15.05 1.10 1.81
C SER A 107 -15.63 1.60 0.48
N PRO A 108 -15.38 0.91 -0.65
CA PRO A 108 -16.02 1.22 -1.93
C PRO A 108 -17.54 1.20 -1.85
N ALA A 109 -18.10 0.31 -1.02
CA ALA A 109 -19.54 0.15 -0.88
C ALA A 109 -20.20 1.26 -0.06
N THR A 110 -19.51 1.79 0.95
CA THR A 110 -20.09 2.70 1.94
C THR A 110 -19.56 4.13 1.88
N GLY A 111 -18.44 4.35 1.18
CA GLY A 111 -17.62 5.55 1.37
C GLY A 111 -17.17 5.68 2.83
N LYS A 112 -16.78 6.90 3.23
CA LYS A 112 -16.38 7.22 4.60
C LYS A 112 -17.60 7.20 5.53
N ALA A 113 -17.61 6.25 6.46
CA ALA A 113 -18.61 6.12 7.50
C ALA A 113 -17.99 6.39 8.89
N PHE A 114 -18.69 7.15 9.71
CA PHE A 114 -18.32 7.37 11.11
C PHE A 114 -19.05 6.40 12.02
N TYR A 115 -18.32 5.92 13.00
CA TYR A 115 -18.71 4.74 13.73
C TYR A 115 -18.57 5.00 15.24
N ASN A 116 -19.57 4.59 16.03
CA ASN A 116 -19.59 4.79 17.49
C ASN A 116 -18.69 3.77 18.19
N MET A 117 -17.43 4.14 18.45
CA MET A 117 -16.44 3.26 19.09
C MET A 117 -16.44 3.30 20.64
N LEU A 118 -17.38 4.01 21.28
CA LEU A 118 -17.47 4.10 22.74
C LEU A 118 -18.62 3.24 23.31
N PRO A 119 -18.38 2.40 24.34
CA PRO A 119 -19.45 1.71 25.10
C PRO A 119 -20.49 2.67 25.69
N SER A 120 -20.10 3.92 25.94
CA SER A 120 -20.98 4.99 26.47
C SER A 120 -21.92 5.60 25.43
N GLY A 121 -21.81 5.23 24.15
CA GLY A 121 -22.63 5.76 23.06
C GLY A 121 -22.26 7.18 22.61
N VAL A 122 -21.13 7.72 23.07
CA VAL A 122 -20.62 9.03 22.61
C VAL A 122 -19.82 8.86 21.31
N THR A 123 -20.10 9.70 20.32
CA THR A 123 -19.32 9.79 19.07
C THR A 123 -18.00 10.56 19.30
N GLY A 124 -16.85 9.96 18.95
CA GLY A 124 -15.53 10.61 19.01
C GLY A 124 -14.68 10.19 20.20
N ASN A 125 -13.46 10.75 20.30
CA ASN A 125 -12.42 10.43 21.28
C ASN A 125 -11.86 9.01 21.19
N ALA A 126 -11.76 8.48 19.97
CA ALA A 126 -11.10 7.21 19.73
C ALA A 126 -10.15 7.30 18.54
N THR A 127 -9.09 6.52 18.58
CA THR A 127 -8.05 6.42 17.55
C THR A 127 -7.92 4.96 17.17
N PRO A 128 -8.30 4.56 15.94
CA PRO A 128 -8.04 3.20 15.49
C PRO A 128 -6.54 3.01 15.31
N THR A 129 -6.08 1.78 15.46
CA THR A 129 -4.66 1.39 15.35
C THR A 129 -4.44 0.32 14.30
N SER A 130 -5.39 -0.62 14.15
CA SER A 130 -5.31 -1.69 13.16
C SER A 130 -6.67 -2.26 12.78
N ILE A 131 -6.77 -2.81 11.58
CA ILE A 131 -7.91 -3.58 11.07
C ILE A 131 -7.47 -5.00 10.72
N SER A 132 -8.34 -5.99 10.94
CA SER A 132 -8.07 -7.37 10.53
C SER A 132 -7.97 -7.47 9.00
N ALA A 133 -7.12 -8.35 8.49
CA ALA A 133 -6.92 -8.49 7.05
C ALA A 133 -8.21 -8.90 6.29
N ASP A 134 -9.19 -9.53 6.93
CA ASP A 134 -10.51 -9.80 6.35
C ASP A 134 -11.49 -8.59 6.34
N GLY A 135 -11.04 -7.44 6.85
CA GLY A 135 -11.78 -6.18 6.86
C GLY A 135 -12.97 -6.16 7.83
N VAL A 136 -12.98 -7.01 8.87
CA VAL A 136 -14.14 -7.16 9.77
C VAL A 136 -13.95 -6.48 11.12
N TYR A 137 -12.73 -6.53 11.68
CA TYR A 137 -12.47 -6.13 13.06
C TYR A 137 -11.50 -4.96 13.12
N VAL A 138 -11.81 -3.96 13.95
CA VAL A 138 -10.96 -2.80 14.19
C VAL A 138 -10.51 -2.82 15.65
N ALA A 139 -9.22 -2.59 15.88
CA ALA A 139 -8.66 -2.36 17.20
C ALA A 139 -8.21 -0.90 17.35
N GLY A 140 -8.19 -0.40 18.57
CA GLY A 140 -7.74 0.97 18.81
C GLY A 140 -7.90 1.42 20.25
N GLU A 141 -7.71 2.72 20.41
CA GLU A 141 -7.70 3.36 21.70
C GLU A 141 -8.82 4.37 21.88
N VAL A 142 -9.26 4.54 23.13
CA VAL A 142 -10.24 5.52 23.59
C VAL A 142 -9.57 6.48 24.58
N ASP A 143 -9.91 7.77 24.53
CA ASP A 143 -9.45 8.74 25.53
C ASP A 143 -9.87 8.30 26.94
N ILE A 144 -8.86 8.04 27.77
CA ILE A 144 -8.89 7.55 29.15
C ILE A 144 -9.82 8.32 30.09
N LYS A 145 -10.25 9.54 29.73
CA LYS A 145 -11.26 10.29 30.50
C LYS A 145 -12.61 9.58 30.58
N TYR A 146 -12.87 8.59 29.73
CA TYR A 146 -14.21 7.99 29.56
C TYR A 146 -14.30 6.47 29.75
N GLY A 147 -13.22 5.74 30.04
CA GLY A 147 -13.29 4.30 30.29
C GLY A 147 -12.04 3.52 29.87
N ASP A 148 -12.22 2.20 29.70
CA ASP A 148 -11.15 1.27 29.28
C ASP A 148 -10.51 1.75 27.97
N PRO A 149 -9.18 1.90 27.92
CA PRO A 149 -8.51 2.61 26.85
C PRO A 149 -8.41 1.82 25.56
N ALA A 150 -8.66 0.51 25.55
CA ALA A 150 -8.45 -0.36 24.40
C ALA A 150 -9.76 -1.01 23.95
N PHE A 151 -9.95 -1.14 22.63
CA PHE A 151 -11.08 -1.85 22.06
C PHE A 151 -10.66 -2.80 20.92
N ARG A 152 -11.53 -3.78 20.66
CA ARG A 152 -11.63 -4.56 19.42
C ARG A 152 -13.11 -4.56 19.05
N TRP A 153 -13.43 -4.30 17.80
CA TRP A 153 -14.82 -4.08 17.39
C TRP A 153 -15.13 -4.60 16.00
N SER A 154 -16.26 -5.30 15.87
CA SER A 154 -16.82 -5.74 14.59
C SER A 154 -17.56 -4.62 13.85
N LEU A 155 -17.31 -4.48 12.54
CA LEU A 155 -17.97 -3.49 11.70
C LEU A 155 -19.48 -3.76 11.43
N ALA A 156 -19.99 -4.94 11.79
CA ALA A 156 -21.39 -5.33 11.56
C ALA A 156 -22.33 -5.04 12.76
N GLY A 157 -21.88 -4.36 13.80
CA GLY A 157 -22.73 -3.90 14.89
C GLY A 157 -21.98 -3.70 16.21
N PRO A 158 -22.63 -3.13 17.24
CA PRO A 158 -22.00 -2.96 18.54
C PRO A 158 -21.66 -4.32 19.15
N GLU A 159 -20.38 -4.55 19.41
CA GLU A 159 -19.89 -5.60 20.32
C GLU A 159 -19.51 -4.95 21.64
N ASN A 160 -19.65 -5.70 22.73
CA ASN A 160 -18.99 -5.29 23.98
C ASN A 160 -17.48 -5.25 23.70
N SER A 161 -16.83 -4.19 24.17
CA SER A 161 -15.38 -4.06 24.15
C SER A 161 -14.72 -5.35 24.63
N VAL A 162 -13.53 -5.66 24.11
CA VAL A 162 -12.68 -6.62 24.81
C VAL A 162 -12.49 -6.03 26.20
N SER A 163 -13.08 -6.66 27.21
CA SER A 163 -12.71 -6.43 28.59
C SER A 163 -11.34 -7.06 28.78
N VAL A 164 -10.30 -6.43 28.23
CA VAL A 164 -8.94 -6.75 28.62
C VAL A 164 -8.78 -6.10 30.00
N GLU A 165 -8.48 -6.89 31.02
CA GLU A 165 -8.64 -6.56 32.46
C GLU A 165 -7.74 -5.41 32.99
N SER A 166 -7.24 -4.49 32.16
CA SER A 166 -6.31 -3.44 32.57
C SER A 166 -6.50 -2.10 31.83
N LYS A 167 -6.29 -1.00 32.56
CA LYS A 167 -6.46 0.39 32.12
C LYS A 167 -5.24 0.98 31.38
N ASP A 168 -4.23 0.19 31.08
CA ASP A 168 -2.98 0.64 30.44
C ASP A 168 -2.61 -0.29 29.28
N ILE A 169 -3.55 -0.54 28.36
CA ILE A 169 -3.37 -1.43 27.20
C ILE A 169 -3.43 -0.61 25.92
N TYR A 170 -2.48 -0.86 25.02
CA TYR A 170 -2.26 -0.20 23.75
C TYR A 170 -2.28 -1.26 22.64
N PRO A 171 -3.41 -1.45 21.94
CA PRO A 171 -3.51 -2.35 20.78
C PRO A 171 -2.55 -1.93 19.68
N ALA A 172 -1.88 -2.89 19.06
CA ALA A 172 -0.97 -2.64 17.94
C ALA A 172 -1.51 -3.24 16.65
N ALA A 173 -1.86 -4.54 16.65
CA ALA A 173 -2.26 -5.23 15.42
C ALA A 173 -3.22 -6.40 15.65
N LEU A 174 -4.01 -6.71 14.61
CA LEU A 174 -4.95 -7.83 14.57
C LEU A 174 -4.54 -8.88 13.54
N SER A 175 -4.72 -10.16 13.87
CA SER A 175 -4.60 -11.23 12.86
C SER A 175 -5.74 -11.17 11.83
N ARG A 176 -5.63 -11.96 10.75
CA ARG A 176 -6.55 -11.92 9.59
C ARG A 176 -8.02 -11.94 9.93
N ASN A 177 -8.41 -12.73 10.93
CA ASN A 177 -9.80 -12.89 11.37
C ASN A 177 -10.09 -12.16 12.70
N GLY A 178 -9.17 -11.29 13.15
CA GLY A 178 -9.26 -10.58 14.42
C GLY A 178 -9.29 -11.47 15.65
N SER A 179 -8.90 -12.75 15.58
CA SER A 179 -8.90 -13.65 16.75
C SER A 179 -7.76 -13.34 17.71
N VAL A 180 -6.59 -12.97 17.18
CA VAL A 180 -5.41 -12.56 17.97
C VAL A 180 -5.28 -11.03 17.89
N LEU A 181 -5.09 -10.40 19.04
CA LEU A 181 -4.65 -9.01 19.15
C LEU A 181 -3.25 -9.00 19.76
N ALA A 182 -2.29 -8.45 19.05
CA ALA A 182 -1.02 -8.07 19.62
C ALA A 182 -1.11 -6.64 20.15
N GLY A 183 -0.47 -6.39 21.28
CA GLY A 183 -0.46 -5.07 21.89
C GLY A 183 0.58 -4.95 22.98
N THR A 184 0.58 -3.80 23.61
CA THR A 184 1.51 -3.47 24.69
C THR A 184 0.73 -3.04 25.93
N TYR A 185 1.16 -3.43 27.12
CA TYR A 185 0.63 -2.89 28.36
C TYR A 185 1.71 -2.24 29.21
N ARG A 186 1.35 -1.25 30.03
CA ARG A 186 2.30 -0.59 30.95
C ARG A 186 2.16 -1.11 32.38
N THR A 187 3.24 -1.66 32.92
CA THR A 187 3.29 -2.20 34.28
C THR A 187 4.44 -1.59 35.10
N PRO A 188 4.23 -1.27 36.39
CA PRO A 188 5.32 -0.91 37.30
C PRO A 188 6.15 -2.12 37.77
N TYR A 189 5.69 -3.35 37.52
CA TYR A 189 6.33 -4.60 37.96
C TYR A 189 6.83 -5.43 36.78
N VAL A 190 8.01 -6.03 36.93
CA VAL A 190 8.43 -7.17 36.12
C VAL A 190 7.73 -8.41 36.69
N PRO A 191 6.98 -9.20 35.90
CA PRO A 191 6.30 -10.40 36.40
C PRO A 191 7.27 -11.35 37.11
N SER A 192 6.91 -11.83 38.30
CA SER A 192 7.79 -12.62 39.19
C SER A 192 8.20 -14.00 38.65
N ASP A 193 7.54 -14.48 37.60
CA ASP A 193 7.60 -15.86 37.14
C ASP A 193 8.49 -16.07 35.89
N TYR A 194 9.21 -15.03 35.43
CA TYR A 194 9.97 -15.08 34.17
C TYR A 194 11.42 -14.57 34.32
N GLY A 195 12.38 -15.51 34.31
CA GLY A 195 13.84 -15.27 34.33
C GLY A 195 14.55 -15.81 35.58
N PRO A 196 15.85 -16.15 35.53
CA PRO A 196 16.57 -16.67 36.69
C PRO A 196 16.81 -15.54 37.70
N ASP A 197 16.19 -15.69 38.87
CA ASP A 197 16.41 -14.92 40.11
C ASP A 197 16.21 -13.38 40.02
N PRO A 198 15.12 -12.82 40.60
CA PRO A 198 14.92 -11.37 40.69
C PRO A 198 15.96 -10.63 41.55
N SER A 199 16.93 -11.32 42.16
CA SER A 199 18.02 -10.74 42.95
C SER A 199 18.92 -9.75 42.18
N PHE A 200 19.01 -9.85 40.85
CA PHE A 200 19.79 -8.89 40.04
C PHE A 200 19.12 -7.51 39.93
N LEU A 201 17.78 -7.44 40.05
CA LEU A 201 17.04 -6.17 40.05
C LEU A 201 17.16 -5.43 41.39
N SER A 202 17.51 -6.13 42.49
CA SER A 202 17.84 -5.48 43.76
C SER A 202 19.25 -4.85 43.77
N ASP A 203 20.22 -5.38 43.01
CA ASP A 203 21.57 -4.81 42.95
C ASP A 203 21.63 -3.48 42.16
N LEU A 204 20.74 -3.28 41.18
CA LEU A 204 20.57 -1.97 40.51
C LEU A 204 20.03 -0.88 41.46
N HIS A 205 19.44 -1.26 42.60
CA HIS A 205 18.96 -0.33 43.61
C HIS A 205 20.04 0.05 44.64
N ASP A 206 21.10 -0.75 44.82
CA ASP A 206 22.08 -0.61 45.90
C ASP A 206 23.48 -0.13 45.44
N GLU A 207 23.83 -0.24 44.16
CA GLU A 207 25.07 0.37 43.65
C GLU A 207 24.81 1.80 43.16
N GLY A 208 25.29 2.78 43.90
CA GLY A 208 25.09 4.23 43.70
C GLY A 208 25.68 4.83 42.41
N HIS A 209 25.54 4.16 41.27
CA HIS A 209 26.02 4.59 39.95
C HIS A 209 24.92 5.08 39.00
N VAL A 210 23.64 5.05 39.38
CA VAL A 210 22.54 5.62 38.56
C VAL A 210 21.82 6.74 39.30
N THR A 211 22.51 7.84 39.57
CA THR A 211 21.91 9.05 40.17
C THR A 211 21.29 10.01 39.14
N SER A 212 21.07 9.60 37.89
CA SER A 212 20.49 10.48 36.85
C SER A 212 19.34 9.89 36.02
N LEU A 213 18.83 8.70 36.32
CA LEU A 213 17.56 8.24 35.73
C LEU A 213 16.42 8.47 36.73
N PRO A 214 15.33 9.18 36.38
CA PRO A 214 14.17 9.29 37.24
C PRO A 214 13.53 7.91 37.46
N LEU A 215 13.86 7.28 38.59
CA LEU A 215 13.32 6.03 39.15
C LEU A 215 11.80 6.13 39.48
N ALA A 216 10.95 6.36 38.48
CA ALA A 216 9.50 6.52 38.70
C ALA A 216 8.55 6.03 37.56
N LYS A 217 8.99 5.29 36.53
CA LYS A 217 8.15 5.11 35.32
C LYS A 217 7.85 3.63 35.00
N LYS A 218 6.57 3.34 34.75
CA LYS A 218 6.05 2.04 34.25
C LYS A 218 6.86 1.54 33.03
N ARG A 219 7.02 0.22 32.87
CA ARG A 219 7.66 -0.45 31.71
C ARG A 219 6.59 -0.92 30.72
N ASN A 220 6.89 -0.91 29.42
CA ASN A 220 6.06 -1.54 28.39
C ASN A 220 6.29 -3.05 28.37
N TRP A 221 5.24 -3.82 28.14
CA TRP A 221 5.30 -5.25 27.93
C TRP A 221 4.39 -5.67 26.80
N ALA A 222 4.95 -6.34 25.79
CA ALA A 222 4.20 -6.89 24.69
C ALA A 222 3.34 -8.08 25.16
N PHE A 223 2.17 -8.23 24.56
CA PHE A 223 1.28 -9.34 24.80
C PHE A 223 0.59 -9.77 23.51
N ARG A 224 0.04 -10.99 23.51
CA ARG A 224 -0.98 -11.41 22.54
C ARG A 224 -2.22 -11.89 23.28
N HIS A 225 -3.39 -11.46 22.81
CA HIS A 225 -4.67 -11.84 23.40
C HIS A 225 -5.51 -12.62 22.39
N ASN A 226 -5.74 -13.89 22.70
CA ASN A 226 -6.62 -14.75 21.92
C ASN A 226 -8.07 -14.53 22.35
N ARG A 227 -8.99 -14.30 21.39
CA ARG A 227 -10.42 -14.04 21.63
C ARG A 227 -11.11 -15.09 22.49
N THR A 228 -10.74 -16.37 22.35
CA THR A 228 -11.29 -17.48 23.16
C THR A 228 -10.38 -17.91 24.30
N GLY A 229 -9.14 -17.40 24.32
CA GLY A 229 -8.14 -17.68 25.33
C GLY A 229 -7.97 -16.51 26.28
N GLY A 230 -6.82 -16.47 26.96
CA GLY A 230 -6.41 -15.35 27.78
C GLY A 230 -5.33 -14.49 27.10
N MET A 231 -4.73 -13.62 27.90
CA MET A 231 -3.53 -12.88 27.54
C MET A 231 -2.30 -13.76 27.76
N GLU A 232 -1.41 -13.78 26.77
CA GLU A 232 -0.12 -14.46 26.82
C GLU A 232 1.00 -13.43 26.65
N GLU A 233 2.21 -13.77 27.10
CA GLU A 233 3.37 -12.88 27.11
C GLU A 233 4.60 -13.56 26.48
N PRO A 234 5.50 -12.80 25.84
CA PRO A 234 6.66 -13.33 25.11
C PRO A 234 7.73 -13.98 26.00
N GLY A 235 7.74 -13.69 27.30
CA GLY A 235 8.91 -13.92 28.14
C GLY A 235 9.99 -12.87 27.85
N VAL A 236 11.25 -13.20 28.11
CA VAL A 236 12.38 -12.26 28.03
C VAL A 236 13.46 -12.81 27.09
N LEU A 237 13.94 -11.97 26.16
CA LEU A 237 15.06 -12.27 25.29
C LEU A 237 16.38 -11.89 25.99
N PRO A 238 17.34 -12.82 26.20
CA PRO A 238 18.65 -12.49 26.76
C PRO A 238 19.47 -11.58 25.83
N SER A 239 20.17 -10.59 26.40
CA SER A 239 21.18 -9.75 25.71
C SER A 239 22.57 -10.02 26.32
N GLY A 240 23.45 -10.70 25.56
CA GLY A 240 24.81 -11.02 26.02
C GLY A 240 24.86 -11.86 27.31
N SER A 241 25.93 -11.72 28.10
CA SER A 241 26.19 -12.58 29.27
C SER A 241 25.52 -12.13 30.59
N GLN A 242 24.92 -10.94 30.63
CA GLN A 242 24.35 -10.35 31.86
C GLN A 242 23.10 -9.48 31.61
N GLY A 243 22.71 -9.23 30.35
CA GLY A 243 21.61 -8.33 30.00
C GLY A 243 20.36 -9.07 29.53
N TYR A 244 19.25 -8.33 29.49
CA TYR A 244 18.00 -8.75 28.88
C TYR A 244 17.33 -7.59 28.15
N TYR A 245 16.58 -7.89 27.09
CA TYR A 245 15.69 -6.90 26.50
C TYR A 245 14.48 -6.67 27.41
N VAL A 246 14.39 -5.45 27.93
CA VAL A 246 13.29 -4.96 28.76
C VAL A 246 12.51 -3.92 27.96
N ASN A 247 11.27 -3.60 28.35
CA ASN A 247 10.45 -2.63 27.61
C ASN A 247 10.05 -3.11 26.20
N SER A 248 9.36 -4.25 26.11
CA SER A 248 8.89 -4.83 24.86
C SER A 248 7.63 -4.13 24.36
N THR A 249 7.63 -3.72 23.10
CA THR A 249 6.49 -3.09 22.43
C THR A 249 6.08 -3.93 21.23
N ALA A 250 4.86 -4.43 21.23
CA ALA A 250 4.31 -5.13 20.07
C ALA A 250 4.09 -4.15 18.91
N VAL A 251 4.45 -4.57 17.71
CA VAL A 251 4.35 -3.76 16.48
C VAL A 251 3.24 -4.31 15.61
N GLU A 252 3.39 -5.56 15.18
CA GLU A 252 2.48 -6.20 14.22
C GLU A 252 2.37 -7.71 14.48
N VAL A 253 1.35 -8.34 13.88
CA VAL A 253 1.10 -9.78 13.98
C VAL A 253 0.83 -10.38 12.60
N THR A 254 1.37 -11.56 12.33
CA THR A 254 1.14 -12.27 11.06
C THR A 254 -0.34 -12.60 10.85
N SER A 255 -0.71 -12.81 9.59
CA SER A 255 -2.11 -13.08 9.19
C SER A 255 -2.73 -14.27 9.94
N ASP A 256 -1.95 -15.30 10.24
CA ASP A 256 -2.38 -16.48 11.00
C ASP A 256 -2.42 -16.27 12.53
N GLY A 257 -1.89 -15.16 13.05
CA GLY A 257 -1.74 -14.89 14.48
C GLY A 257 -0.59 -15.65 15.14
N GLY A 258 0.24 -16.34 14.35
CA GLY A 258 1.28 -17.25 14.81
C GLY A 258 2.54 -16.58 15.31
N THR A 259 2.84 -15.38 14.79
CA THR A 259 4.08 -14.64 15.06
C THR A 259 3.76 -13.17 15.32
N VAL A 260 4.36 -12.61 16.37
CA VAL A 260 4.28 -11.18 16.71
C VAL A 260 5.65 -10.55 16.54
N LEU A 261 5.73 -9.44 15.81
CA LEU A 261 6.92 -8.59 15.76
C LEU A 261 6.94 -7.68 16.98
N ILE A 262 8.07 -7.64 17.68
CA ILE A 262 8.28 -6.87 18.90
C ILE A 262 9.57 -6.08 18.79
N ASN A 263 9.55 -4.83 19.24
CA ASN A 263 10.77 -4.06 19.50
C ASN A 263 11.08 -4.10 20.99
N GLY A 264 12.31 -4.48 21.35
CA GLY A 264 12.81 -4.42 22.73
C GLY A 264 13.98 -3.46 22.89
N PHE A 265 14.11 -2.89 24.08
CA PHE A 265 15.23 -2.04 24.45
C PHE A 265 16.15 -2.79 25.42
N ASP A 266 17.44 -2.72 25.18
CA ASP A 266 18.41 -3.35 26.07
C ASP A 266 18.38 -2.66 27.44
N SER A 267 18.42 -3.48 28.48
CA SER A 267 18.49 -3.04 29.88
C SER A 267 19.87 -2.49 30.30
N SER A 268 20.89 -2.68 29.46
CA SER A 268 22.26 -2.22 29.69
C SER A 268 22.40 -0.69 29.58
N GLU A 269 23.52 -0.13 30.06
CA GLU A 269 23.85 1.31 29.94
C GLU A 269 24.00 1.78 28.48
N ASP A 270 24.02 0.83 27.55
CA ASP A 270 24.26 1.01 26.13
C ASP A 270 22.97 1.15 25.29
N TYR A 271 21.78 1.03 25.89
CA TYR A 271 20.45 1.37 25.31
C TYR A 271 20.18 0.97 23.84
N GLY A 272 20.70 -0.17 23.37
CA GLY A 272 20.40 -0.68 22.03
C GLY A 272 18.92 -1.08 21.89
N SER A 273 18.30 -0.84 20.72
CA SER A 273 17.00 -1.42 20.38
C SER A 273 17.21 -2.59 19.43
N GLU A 274 16.56 -3.73 19.70
CA GLU A 274 16.56 -4.88 18.81
C GLU A 274 15.11 -5.35 18.54
N PRO A 275 14.73 -5.55 17.27
CA PRO A 275 13.49 -6.22 16.92
C PRO A 275 13.63 -7.74 17.06
N PHE A 276 12.57 -8.41 17.51
CA PHE A 276 12.52 -9.86 17.60
C PHE A 276 11.14 -10.42 17.27
N LEU A 277 11.13 -11.67 16.83
CA LEU A 277 9.93 -12.42 16.50
C LEU A 277 9.53 -13.31 17.69
N TRP A 278 8.26 -13.22 18.08
CA TRP A 278 7.67 -14.08 19.10
C TRP A 278 6.63 -15.02 18.50
N THR A 279 6.94 -16.32 18.53
CA THR A 279 6.08 -17.36 17.96
C THR A 279 5.14 -17.98 19.00
N THR A 280 4.04 -18.59 18.53
CA THR A 280 3.04 -19.27 19.38
C THR A 280 3.63 -20.36 20.29
N ASN A 281 4.70 -21.03 19.87
CA ASN A 281 5.39 -22.05 20.68
C ASN A 281 6.31 -21.46 21.77
N GLY A 282 6.30 -20.14 21.98
CA GLY A 282 7.12 -19.45 22.97
C GLY A 282 8.56 -19.19 22.53
N GLY A 283 8.88 -19.42 21.26
CA GLY A 283 10.20 -19.11 20.69
C GLY A 283 10.36 -17.61 20.47
N LEU A 284 11.40 -17.02 21.06
CA LEU A 284 11.88 -15.68 20.77
C LEU A 284 13.11 -15.76 19.86
N GLN A 285 13.06 -15.05 18.73
CA GLN A 285 14.16 -14.94 17.79
C GLN A 285 14.57 -13.48 17.64
N GLY A 286 15.73 -13.13 18.19
CA GLY A 286 16.37 -11.84 17.90
C GLY A 286 16.74 -11.72 16.43
N LEU A 287 16.48 -10.55 15.83
CA LEU A 287 16.82 -10.27 14.44
C LEU A 287 18.18 -9.56 14.32
N GLY A 288 18.79 -9.18 15.43
CA GLY A 288 19.98 -8.34 15.50
C GLY A 288 19.74 -6.93 14.97
N ASN A 289 20.83 -6.17 14.84
CA ASN A 289 20.86 -4.82 14.30
C ASN A 289 21.49 -4.78 12.91
N TYR A 290 21.17 -3.75 12.12
CA TYR A 290 21.82 -3.54 10.83
C TYR A 290 23.25 -2.98 10.99
N GLY A 291 24.24 -3.75 10.52
CA GLY A 291 25.68 -3.43 10.59
C GLY A 291 26.42 -4.06 11.78
N LEU A 292 27.61 -4.63 11.54
CA LEU A 292 28.39 -5.33 12.57
C LEU A 292 29.10 -4.37 13.55
N ALA A 293 28.77 -4.53 14.84
CA ALA A 293 29.58 -4.39 16.05
C ALA A 293 30.46 -3.14 16.24
N ASP A 294 29.98 -2.15 17.02
CA ASP A 294 30.83 -1.43 18.01
C ASP A 294 30.03 -0.44 18.88
N SER A 295 29.04 0.29 18.34
CA SER A 295 28.53 1.45 19.08
C SER A 295 27.22 1.18 19.80
N SER A 296 27.23 1.36 21.13
CA SER A 296 26.09 1.42 22.06
C SER A 296 25.10 2.58 21.82
N LYS A 297 24.94 2.98 20.57
CA LYS A 297 24.17 4.15 20.14
C LYS A 297 23.42 3.91 18.83
N ARG A 298 23.50 2.69 18.28
CA ARG A 298 22.69 2.27 17.14
C ARG A 298 21.37 1.67 17.62
N TYR A 299 20.34 1.88 16.82
CA TYR A 299 19.05 1.25 17.02
C TYR A 299 18.53 0.72 15.69
N THR A 300 17.96 -0.47 15.72
CA THR A 300 17.13 -1.00 14.64
C THR A 300 15.74 -1.20 15.20
N VAL A 301 14.73 -0.80 14.44
CA VAL A 301 13.32 -0.87 14.83
C VAL A 301 12.58 -1.51 13.67
N GLY A 302 11.83 -2.57 13.97
CA GLY A 302 10.87 -3.15 13.02
C GLY A 302 9.58 -2.34 13.05
N ASN A 303 9.11 -1.92 11.88
CA ASN A 303 7.88 -1.16 11.70
C ASN A 303 6.74 -2.01 11.12
N ALA A 304 7.07 -3.02 10.29
CA ALA A 304 6.07 -3.94 9.73
C ALA A 304 6.65 -5.34 9.43
N ILE A 305 5.77 -6.34 9.33
CA ILE A 305 6.06 -7.73 8.97
C ILE A 305 5.11 -8.22 7.88
N SER A 306 5.61 -8.96 6.90
CA SER A 306 4.77 -9.58 5.86
C SER A 306 3.77 -10.56 6.46
N ALA A 307 2.64 -10.75 5.76
CA ALA A 307 1.54 -11.61 6.22
C ALA A 307 1.99 -13.06 6.53
N ASP A 308 3.00 -13.56 5.81
CA ASP A 308 3.62 -14.87 6.00
C ASP A 308 4.73 -14.92 7.06
N GLY A 309 5.13 -13.77 7.61
CA GLY A 309 6.17 -13.64 8.64
C GLY A 309 7.61 -13.73 8.12
N SER A 310 7.82 -13.80 6.80
CA SER A 310 9.15 -14.05 6.22
C SER A 310 10.00 -12.78 6.05
N THR A 311 9.38 -11.60 6.00
CA THR A 311 10.02 -10.32 5.74
C THR A 311 9.64 -9.30 6.80
N VAL A 312 10.62 -8.64 7.40
CA VAL A 312 10.41 -7.51 8.33
C VAL A 312 11.03 -6.27 7.72
N VAL A 313 10.36 -5.12 7.84
CA VAL A 313 10.89 -3.83 7.38
C VAL A 313 10.90 -2.82 8.52
N GLY A 314 11.73 -1.80 8.39
CA GLY A 314 11.74 -0.70 9.34
C GLY A 314 12.87 0.27 9.10
N VAL A 315 13.49 0.70 10.19
CA VAL A 315 14.50 1.75 10.19
C VAL A 315 15.70 1.37 11.05
N ASP A 316 16.89 1.65 10.52
CA ASP A 316 18.14 1.60 11.28
C ASP A 316 18.68 3.02 11.43
N GLY A 317 19.15 3.37 12.63
CA GLY A 317 19.66 4.71 12.91
C GLY A 317 20.79 4.70 13.93
N TYR A 318 21.41 5.87 14.06
CA TYR A 318 22.52 6.11 14.99
C TYR A 318 22.26 7.40 15.76
N ASP A 319 22.03 7.31 17.08
CA ASP A 319 21.87 8.48 17.93
C ASP A 319 23.22 8.88 18.53
N ASP A 320 23.92 9.80 17.87
CA ASP A 320 25.19 10.32 18.35
C ASP A 320 25.05 11.40 19.44
N GLY A 321 23.82 11.80 19.77
CA GLY A 321 23.51 12.90 20.69
C GLY A 321 23.81 14.30 20.13
N SER A 322 24.22 14.43 18.86
CA SER A 322 24.49 15.71 18.21
C SER A 322 23.22 16.38 17.67
N GLY A 323 22.12 15.62 17.55
CA GLY A 323 20.82 16.09 17.06
C GLY A 323 20.79 16.48 15.58
N ILE A 324 21.89 16.27 14.85
CA ILE A 324 22.01 16.61 13.43
C ILE A 324 22.80 15.49 12.75
N PHE A 325 22.13 14.73 11.86
CA PHE A 325 22.69 13.66 11.00
C PHE A 325 22.90 12.26 11.61
N ALA A 326 21.98 11.78 12.45
CA ALA A 326 21.56 10.40 12.23
C ALA A 326 20.94 10.39 10.82
N GLN A 327 21.41 9.59 9.88
CA GLN A 327 20.69 9.36 8.62
C GLN A 327 20.00 8.01 8.75
N PRO A 328 18.78 7.96 9.33
CA PRO A 328 18.09 6.69 9.41
C PRO A 328 17.90 6.11 8.02
N LEU A 329 18.16 4.82 7.94
CA LEU A 329 18.17 4.03 6.73
C LEU A 329 16.95 3.12 6.75
N ALA A 330 16.19 3.08 5.65
CA ALA A 330 15.13 2.09 5.52
C ALA A 330 15.78 0.72 5.29
N VAL A 331 15.39 -0.25 6.13
CA VAL A 331 16.00 -1.58 6.15
C VAL A 331 14.95 -2.66 6.03
N LEU A 332 15.36 -3.80 5.50
CA LEU A 332 14.56 -5.02 5.37
C LEU A 332 15.35 -6.21 5.87
N TRP A 333 14.69 -7.13 6.57
CA TRP A 333 15.25 -8.37 7.07
C TRP A 333 14.53 -9.56 6.43
N ARG A 334 15.31 -10.56 6.04
CA ARG A 334 14.83 -11.92 5.71
C ARG A 334 15.77 -12.92 6.37
N GLU A 335 15.25 -14.07 6.79
CA GLU A 335 16.03 -15.09 7.50
C GLU A 335 17.30 -15.51 6.72
N ALA A 336 17.20 -15.63 5.40
CA ALA A 336 18.29 -16.08 4.55
C ALA A 336 19.43 -15.05 4.37
N THR A 337 19.10 -13.75 4.49
CA THR A 337 20.04 -12.65 4.16
C THR A 337 20.39 -11.76 5.34
N GLY A 338 19.63 -11.82 6.43
CA GLY A 338 19.68 -10.83 7.50
C GLY A 338 19.16 -9.46 7.05
N TRP A 339 19.53 -8.42 7.81
CA TRP A 339 19.20 -7.03 7.50
C TRP A 339 19.98 -6.53 6.28
N MET A 340 19.26 -5.92 5.34
CA MET A 340 19.79 -5.20 4.18
C MET A 340 19.23 -3.77 4.14
N HIS A 341 20.03 -2.83 3.65
CA HIS A 341 19.58 -1.48 3.32
C HIS A 341 18.87 -1.46 1.97
N LEU A 342 17.76 -0.72 1.89
CA LEU A 342 16.93 -0.62 0.69
C LEU A 342 17.51 0.33 -0.39
N GLY A 343 18.56 1.07 -0.08
CA GLY A 343 19.15 2.07 -0.99
C GLY A 343 18.61 3.48 -0.74
N ASN A 344 19.03 4.44 -1.56
CA ASN A 344 18.53 5.82 -1.47
C ASN A 344 17.38 6.02 -2.44
N LEU A 345 16.44 6.91 -2.09
CA LEU A 345 15.38 7.33 -2.99
C LEU A 345 15.99 7.94 -4.25
N GLN A 346 15.64 7.39 -5.42
CA GLN A 346 15.98 7.99 -6.69
C GLN A 346 15.14 9.26 -6.87
N THR A 347 15.80 10.41 -6.98
CA THR A 347 15.15 11.70 -7.20
C THR A 347 15.71 12.36 -8.44
N THR A 348 14.84 13.08 -9.15
CA THR A 348 15.24 14.03 -10.18
C THR A 348 15.90 15.27 -9.54
N ASP A 349 16.78 15.94 -10.29
CA ASP A 349 17.40 17.24 -9.97
C ASP A 349 18.40 17.29 -8.78
N ASP A 350 18.56 18.49 -8.23
CA ASP A 350 19.35 18.91 -7.07
C ASP A 350 18.76 18.47 -5.72
N ARG A 351 17.84 17.50 -5.71
CA ARG A 351 17.19 16.94 -4.51
C ARG A 351 17.99 15.74 -4.02
N PHE A 352 18.20 15.65 -2.72
CA PHE A 352 18.97 14.58 -2.10
C PHE A 352 18.23 13.99 -0.93
N SER A 353 18.11 12.66 -0.93
CA SER A 353 17.64 11.86 0.20
C SER A 353 18.66 11.93 1.35
N ILE A 354 18.18 12.26 2.54
CA ILE A 354 19.01 12.37 3.77
C ILE A 354 18.55 11.45 4.90
N GLN A 355 17.35 10.87 4.79
CA GLN A 355 16.80 9.86 5.69
C GLN A 355 15.75 9.06 4.92
N ALA A 356 15.61 7.77 5.24
CA ALA A 356 14.50 6.96 4.79
C ALA A 356 14.00 6.05 5.91
N GLU A 357 12.71 5.76 5.91
CA GLU A 357 12.07 4.84 6.84
C GLU A 357 11.03 4.02 6.09
N ALA A 358 11.10 2.69 6.23
CA ALA A 358 10.07 1.79 5.72
C ALA A 358 8.93 1.68 6.74
N THR A 359 7.69 1.83 6.28
CA THR A 359 6.49 1.86 7.12
C THR A 359 5.57 0.66 6.90
N GLY A 360 5.69 -0.02 5.76
CA GLY A 360 4.81 -1.16 5.42
C GLY A 360 5.41 -2.07 4.36
N VAL A 361 4.96 -3.32 4.33
CA VAL A 361 5.42 -4.36 3.40
C VAL A 361 4.24 -5.21 2.92
N SER A 362 4.26 -5.63 1.65
CA SER A 362 3.24 -6.53 1.09
C SER A 362 3.30 -7.92 1.74
N GLY A 363 2.23 -8.68 1.59
CA GLY A 363 2.07 -10.00 2.21
C GLY A 363 3.09 -11.03 1.75
N ASP A 364 3.66 -10.85 0.56
CA ASP A 364 4.74 -11.65 -0.03
C ASP A 364 6.15 -11.10 0.22
N GLY A 365 6.29 -9.93 0.87
CA GLY A 365 7.59 -9.33 1.17
C GLY A 365 8.30 -8.66 -0.01
N ASN A 366 7.64 -8.50 -1.17
CA ASN A 366 8.28 -8.01 -2.40
C ASN A 366 8.12 -6.51 -2.65
N SER A 367 7.12 -5.88 -2.05
CA SER A 367 6.87 -4.44 -2.16
C SER A 367 6.96 -3.80 -0.79
N VAL A 368 7.75 -2.74 -0.67
CA VAL A 368 7.94 -1.98 0.58
C VAL A 368 7.56 -0.54 0.34
N ILE A 369 6.77 0.04 1.25
CA ILE A 369 6.45 1.46 1.26
C ILE A 369 7.14 2.15 2.42
N GLY A 370 7.26 3.47 2.32
CA GLY A 370 7.84 4.29 3.36
C GLY A 370 7.89 5.74 2.94
N PHE A 371 8.69 6.52 3.66
CA PHE A 371 8.99 7.89 3.29
C PHE A 371 10.48 8.18 3.35
N SER A 372 10.90 9.17 2.56
CA SER A 372 12.24 9.73 2.62
C SER A 372 12.18 11.22 2.90
N GLN A 373 13.08 11.71 3.76
CA GLN A 373 13.32 13.13 3.90
C GLN A 373 14.31 13.57 2.83
N ILE A 374 13.95 14.64 2.13
CA ILE A 374 14.73 15.19 1.02
C ILE A 374 15.07 16.66 1.26
N VAL A 375 16.25 17.07 0.79
CA VAL A 375 16.69 18.46 0.82
C VAL A 375 17.22 18.85 -0.56
N LYS A 376 16.99 20.10 -0.99
CA LYS A 376 17.72 20.63 -2.15
C LYS A 376 19.15 20.93 -1.75
N GLY A 377 20.12 20.68 -2.61
CA GLY A 377 21.51 20.94 -2.25
C GLY A 377 22.50 20.87 -3.39
N LEU A 378 23.78 20.86 -3.02
CA LEU A 378 24.89 20.59 -3.93
C LEU A 378 25.96 19.79 -3.19
N PHE A 379 26.59 18.85 -3.87
CA PHE A 379 27.81 18.22 -3.38
C PHE A 379 29.03 19.08 -3.72
N ILE A 380 29.84 19.39 -2.71
CA ILE A 380 31.18 19.97 -2.86
C ILE A 380 32.12 19.10 -2.04
N ASP A 381 33.13 18.50 -2.68
CA ASP A 381 34.10 17.61 -2.03
C ASP A 381 33.45 16.51 -1.17
N ASP A 382 32.45 15.80 -1.72
CA ASP A 382 31.65 14.74 -1.08
C ASP A 382 30.84 15.18 0.16
N VAL A 383 30.72 16.48 0.40
CA VAL A 383 29.86 17.04 1.45
C VAL A 383 28.59 17.61 0.82
N LEU A 384 27.43 17.15 1.31
CA LEU A 384 26.14 17.69 0.90
C LEU A 384 25.87 19.02 1.61
N TYR A 385 25.79 20.09 0.83
CA TYR A 385 25.32 21.40 1.30
C TYR A 385 23.84 21.56 0.97
N GLY A 386 22.98 21.27 1.95
CA GLY A 386 21.54 21.43 1.85
C GLY A 386 21.10 22.89 2.02
N PHE A 387 20.13 23.33 1.21
CA PHE A 387 19.49 24.63 1.29
C PHE A 387 17.96 24.49 1.21
N GLY A 388 17.24 25.35 1.92
CA GLY A 388 15.77 25.35 1.91
C GLY A 388 15.14 24.43 2.97
N ALA A 389 13.85 24.15 2.79
CA ALA A 389 13.08 23.29 3.71
C ALA A 389 13.27 21.81 3.37
N VAL A 390 13.31 20.97 4.40
CA VAL A 390 13.27 19.51 4.24
C VAL A 390 11.86 19.10 3.82
N GLY A 391 11.77 18.41 2.69
CA GLY A 391 10.54 17.77 2.21
C GLY A 391 10.43 16.33 2.70
N VAL A 392 9.23 15.78 2.71
CA VAL A 392 8.96 14.35 2.96
C VAL A 392 8.29 13.80 1.71
N ILE A 393 8.82 12.72 1.17
CA ILE A 393 8.34 12.07 -0.04
C ILE A 393 8.06 10.59 0.26
N PRO A 394 6.83 10.10 0.05
CA PRO A 394 6.56 8.67 0.12
C PRO A 394 7.23 7.94 -1.04
N PHE A 395 7.69 6.72 -0.80
CA PHE A 395 8.32 5.87 -1.81
C PHE A 395 7.65 4.50 -1.93
N LEU A 396 7.85 3.87 -3.08
CA LEU A 396 7.69 2.43 -3.29
C LEU A 396 9.06 1.82 -3.60
N TRP A 397 9.35 0.68 -2.98
CA TRP A 397 10.56 -0.11 -3.23
C TRP A 397 10.20 -1.52 -3.66
N ASP A 398 10.94 -2.01 -4.65
CA ASP A 398 11.03 -3.43 -5.01
C ASP A 398 12.49 -3.79 -5.30
N GLU A 399 12.83 -5.07 -5.17
CA GLU A 399 14.23 -5.54 -5.26
C GLU A 399 14.85 -5.28 -6.64
N ALA A 400 14.05 -5.26 -7.72
CA ALA A 400 14.55 -5.06 -9.07
C ALA A 400 14.85 -3.58 -9.37
N ARG A 401 14.07 -2.64 -8.82
CA ARG A 401 14.12 -1.23 -9.20
C ARG A 401 14.62 -0.29 -8.09
N GLY A 402 14.70 -0.76 -6.85
CA GLY A 402 15.05 0.07 -5.71
C GLY A 402 13.95 1.07 -5.32
N MET A 403 14.31 2.09 -4.55
CA MET A 403 13.36 3.11 -4.07
C MET A 403 13.00 4.12 -5.16
N ARG A 404 11.70 4.30 -5.39
CA ARG A 404 11.14 5.23 -6.37
C ARG A 404 10.09 6.14 -5.73
N GLU A 405 10.03 7.40 -6.14
CA GLU A 405 9.05 8.38 -5.65
C GLU A 405 7.63 7.89 -5.95
N LEU A 406 6.79 7.74 -4.92
CA LEU A 406 5.47 7.09 -5.07
C LEU A 406 4.56 7.87 -6.02
N ALA A 407 4.60 9.21 -5.99
CA ALA A 407 3.80 10.03 -6.89
C ALA A 407 4.16 9.78 -8.38
N ASP A 408 5.44 9.57 -8.68
CA ASP A 408 5.92 9.25 -10.01
C ASP A 408 5.52 7.83 -10.39
N VAL A 409 5.68 6.84 -9.51
CA VAL A 409 5.17 5.47 -9.76
C VAL A 409 3.68 5.49 -10.10
N LEU A 410 2.86 6.18 -9.29
CA LEU A 410 1.42 6.23 -9.53
C LEU A 410 1.06 6.91 -10.85
N ARG A 411 1.77 7.99 -11.23
CA ARG A 411 1.49 8.72 -12.47
C ARG A 411 2.07 8.03 -13.70
N LEU A 412 3.32 7.63 -13.65
CA LEU A 412 4.11 7.15 -14.78
C LEU A 412 3.82 5.68 -15.05
N ASP A 413 3.92 4.81 -14.04
CA ASP A 413 3.71 3.36 -14.20
C ASP A 413 2.21 3.01 -14.30
N TYR A 414 1.35 3.71 -13.54
CA TYR A 414 -0.08 3.39 -13.43
C TYR A 414 -1.01 4.41 -14.09
N GLY A 415 -0.49 5.51 -14.62
CA GLY A 415 -1.28 6.55 -15.29
C GLY A 415 -2.14 7.42 -14.36
N LEU A 416 -2.15 7.21 -13.04
CA LEU A 416 -3.16 7.78 -12.15
C LEU A 416 -3.16 9.32 -12.15
N ASP A 417 -4.35 9.93 -12.17
CA ASP A 417 -4.48 11.38 -12.10
C ASP A 417 -4.36 11.90 -10.66
N LEU A 418 -3.16 12.39 -10.32
CA LEU A 418 -2.86 13.04 -9.04
C LEU A 418 -3.08 14.57 -9.09
N SER A 419 -3.81 15.11 -10.07
CA SER A 419 -3.95 16.57 -10.25
C SER A 419 -4.48 17.28 -9.00
N GLY A 420 -3.64 18.15 -8.44
CA GLY A 420 -3.94 18.93 -7.24
C GLY A 420 -3.60 18.20 -5.93
N TRP A 421 -3.00 17.02 -5.97
CA TRP A 421 -2.52 16.30 -4.79
C TRP A 421 -1.01 16.48 -4.58
N GLN A 422 -0.61 16.58 -3.31
CA GLN A 422 0.77 16.46 -2.86
C GLN A 422 0.81 15.38 -1.79
N LEU A 423 1.41 14.23 -2.11
CA LEU A 423 1.50 13.12 -1.16
C LEU A 423 2.55 13.43 -0.09
N SER A 424 2.25 13.11 1.16
CA SER A 424 3.18 13.35 2.27
C SER A 424 3.66 12.08 2.96
N ASP A 425 2.83 11.03 2.98
CA ASP A 425 3.19 9.76 3.62
C ASP A 425 2.34 8.60 3.06
N ALA A 426 2.89 7.39 3.12
CA ALA A 426 2.22 6.14 2.83
C ALA A 426 2.14 5.30 4.12
N THR A 427 0.93 5.06 4.60
CA THR A 427 0.69 4.48 5.93
C THR A 427 0.38 2.99 5.90
N GLY A 428 0.09 2.42 4.73
CA GLY A 428 -0.21 1.00 4.61
C GLY A 428 -0.27 0.53 3.15
N ILE A 429 0.03 -0.75 2.97
CA ILE A 429 -0.01 -1.48 1.69
C ILE A 429 -0.76 -2.80 1.89
N SER A 430 -1.57 -3.22 0.93
CA SER A 430 -2.34 -4.47 1.01
C SER A 430 -1.45 -5.71 0.88
N ASP A 431 -1.96 -6.87 1.32
CA ASP A 431 -1.22 -8.15 1.27
C ASP A 431 -0.80 -8.51 -0.17
N ASP A 432 -1.65 -8.19 -1.15
CA ASP A 432 -1.36 -8.41 -2.57
C ASP A 432 -0.50 -7.31 -3.22
N GLY A 433 -0.15 -6.27 -2.46
CA GLY A 433 0.64 -5.12 -2.92
C GLY A 433 -0.06 -4.24 -3.97
N THR A 434 -1.37 -4.41 -4.18
CA THR A 434 -2.13 -3.67 -5.19
C THR A 434 -2.81 -2.42 -4.65
N THR A 435 -2.87 -2.22 -3.35
CA THR A 435 -3.49 -1.03 -2.76
C THR A 435 -2.51 -0.37 -1.80
N ILE A 436 -2.37 0.95 -1.93
CA ILE A 436 -1.58 1.77 -1.01
C ILE A 436 -2.49 2.86 -0.45
N ILE A 437 -2.38 3.13 0.85
CA ILE A 437 -3.07 4.23 1.52
C ILE A 437 -2.06 5.21 2.12
N GLY A 438 -2.52 6.43 2.37
CA GLY A 438 -1.70 7.40 3.06
C GLY A 438 -2.37 8.74 3.25
N ASN A 439 -1.54 9.75 3.46
CA ASN A 439 -1.96 11.11 3.74
C ASN A 439 -1.33 12.09 2.75
N GLY A 440 -2.05 13.16 2.41
CA GLY A 440 -1.55 14.16 1.47
C GLY A 440 -2.35 15.46 1.53
N ARG A 441 -1.84 16.51 0.89
CA ARG A 441 -2.58 17.76 0.68
C ARG A 441 -3.38 17.66 -0.61
N ASN A 442 -4.69 17.85 -0.54
CA ASN A 442 -5.56 17.91 -1.70
C ASN A 442 -5.51 19.29 -2.39
N ARG A 443 -6.31 19.47 -3.46
CA ARG A 443 -6.34 20.69 -4.29
C ARG A 443 -6.66 21.97 -3.51
N ASN A 444 -7.33 21.83 -2.36
CA ASN A 444 -7.69 22.93 -1.48
C ASN A 444 -6.62 23.20 -0.40
N GLY A 445 -5.49 22.48 -0.43
CA GLY A 445 -4.41 22.56 0.54
C GLY A 445 -4.71 21.87 1.88
N GLN A 446 -5.83 21.14 1.99
CA GLN A 446 -6.24 20.43 3.20
C GLN A 446 -5.56 19.06 3.27
N ILE A 447 -5.14 18.65 4.47
CA ILE A 447 -4.63 17.29 4.69
C ILE A 447 -5.82 16.32 4.66
N GLU A 448 -5.74 15.36 3.76
CA GLU A 448 -6.75 14.36 3.49
C GLU A 448 -6.10 12.98 3.31
N ALA A 449 -6.75 11.97 3.88
CA ALA A 449 -6.44 10.57 3.65
C ALA A 449 -6.76 10.18 2.20
N TRP A 450 -5.91 9.38 1.57
CA TRP A 450 -6.09 8.89 0.21
C TRP A 450 -5.90 7.39 0.10
N ARG A 451 -6.42 6.82 -0.99
CA ARG A 451 -6.23 5.43 -1.39
C ARG A 451 -5.91 5.36 -2.89
N ALA A 452 -4.88 4.61 -3.22
CA ALA A 452 -4.47 4.27 -4.58
C ALA A 452 -4.64 2.76 -4.80
N VAL A 453 -5.26 2.37 -5.91
CA VAL A 453 -5.36 0.98 -6.37
C VAL A 453 -4.56 0.84 -7.64
N LEU A 454 -3.78 -0.22 -7.71
CA LEU A 454 -2.84 -0.56 -8.77
C LEU A 454 -3.39 -1.80 -9.48
N ASP A 455 -3.87 -1.64 -10.70
CA ASP A 455 -4.32 -2.78 -11.49
C ASP A 455 -3.12 -3.52 -12.08
N ARG A 456 -2.81 -4.68 -11.51
CA ARG A 456 -1.75 -5.59 -11.98
C ARG A 456 -2.23 -6.57 -13.05
N ASN A 457 -3.51 -6.54 -13.45
CA ASN A 457 -4.05 -7.49 -14.44
C ASN A 457 -3.87 -7.05 -15.89
N THR A 458 -3.20 -5.92 -16.12
CA THR A 458 -2.77 -5.49 -17.46
C THR A 458 -1.36 -6.04 -17.69
N PRO A 459 -1.15 -6.94 -18.67
CA PRO A 459 0.17 -7.47 -18.96
C PRO A 459 1.16 -6.34 -19.25
N GLU A 460 2.45 -6.58 -19.03
CA GLU A 460 3.48 -5.67 -19.54
C GLU A 460 3.29 -5.52 -21.06
N GLY A 461 3.27 -4.28 -21.56
CA GLY A 461 3.02 -3.95 -22.96
C GLY A 461 1.57 -3.54 -23.30
N ASP A 462 0.60 -3.76 -22.40
CA ASP A 462 -0.80 -3.35 -22.59
C ASP A 462 -0.93 -1.83 -22.36
N ILE A 463 -0.64 -1.04 -23.40
CA ILE A 463 -0.53 0.42 -23.38
C ILE A 463 -1.91 1.08 -23.39
N ASP A 464 -2.92 0.42 -23.95
CA ASP A 464 -4.28 0.94 -23.97
C ASP A 464 -5.22 0.45 -22.87
N PHE A 465 -4.74 -0.49 -22.07
CA PHE A 465 -5.35 -1.01 -20.86
C PHE A 465 -6.66 -1.76 -21.13
N ASP A 466 -6.74 -2.46 -22.26
CA ASP A 466 -7.89 -3.31 -22.59
C ASP A 466 -7.75 -4.77 -22.13
N GLY A 467 -6.57 -5.14 -21.62
CA GLY A 467 -6.24 -6.43 -21.04
C GLY A 467 -5.50 -7.37 -21.99
N ASP A 468 -5.21 -6.95 -23.22
CA ASP A 468 -4.31 -7.63 -24.14
C ASP A 468 -3.07 -6.80 -24.51
N VAL A 469 -2.07 -7.48 -25.07
CA VAL A 469 -0.90 -6.83 -25.65
C VAL A 469 -0.94 -7.12 -27.13
N ASP A 470 -1.47 -6.17 -27.88
CA ASP A 470 -1.91 -6.39 -29.24
C ASP A 470 -1.39 -5.29 -30.21
N GLN A 471 -1.97 -5.26 -31.41
CA GLN A 471 -1.54 -4.33 -32.43
C GLN A 471 -1.87 -2.87 -32.06
N VAL A 472 -2.95 -2.64 -31.31
CA VAL A 472 -3.36 -1.30 -30.88
C VAL A 472 -2.31 -0.72 -29.93
N ASP A 473 -1.77 -1.52 -29.02
CA ASP A 473 -0.67 -1.10 -28.14
C ASP A 473 0.58 -0.72 -28.94
N TYR A 474 0.99 -1.59 -29.86
CA TYR A 474 2.17 -1.35 -30.70
C TYR A 474 2.00 -0.11 -31.57
N GLN A 475 0.80 0.13 -32.11
CA GLN A 475 0.51 1.34 -32.87
C GLN A 475 0.54 2.61 -32.01
N ARG A 476 0.11 2.53 -30.75
CA ARG A 476 0.21 3.67 -29.82
C ARG A 476 1.66 3.99 -29.49
N LEU A 477 2.46 2.98 -29.14
CA LEU A 477 3.89 3.15 -28.88
C LEU A 477 4.58 3.77 -30.10
N VAL A 478 4.40 3.19 -31.28
CA VAL A 478 5.02 3.67 -32.52
C VAL A 478 4.59 5.10 -32.86
N GLY A 479 3.33 5.46 -32.55
CA GLY A 479 2.80 6.81 -32.73
C GLY A 479 3.49 7.86 -31.87
N ASN A 480 4.10 7.45 -30.76
CA ASN A 480 4.78 8.31 -29.79
C ASN A 480 6.31 8.16 -29.82
N LEU A 481 6.88 7.39 -30.74
CA LEU A 481 8.34 7.26 -30.85
C LEU A 481 9.02 8.61 -31.00
N GLY A 482 10.07 8.82 -30.21
CA GLY A 482 10.83 10.06 -30.14
C GLY A 482 10.24 11.10 -29.19
N VAL A 483 9.14 10.80 -28.50
CA VAL A 483 8.69 11.59 -27.35
C VAL A 483 9.64 11.37 -26.18
N THR A 484 10.00 12.45 -25.50
CA THR A 484 10.92 12.42 -24.37
C THR A 484 10.38 13.24 -23.20
N ALA A 485 10.89 12.97 -22.00
CA ALA A 485 10.58 13.74 -20.79
C ALA A 485 10.92 15.25 -20.93
N ASP A 486 11.82 15.60 -21.84
CA ASP A 486 12.17 16.99 -22.16
C ASP A 486 11.05 17.70 -22.96
N ASP A 487 10.22 16.95 -23.71
CA ASP A 487 9.13 17.46 -24.55
C ASP A 487 7.76 17.46 -23.83
N GLY A 488 7.65 16.77 -22.69
CA GLY A 488 6.43 16.64 -21.88
C GLY A 488 6.52 15.49 -20.88
N ALA A 489 5.51 15.31 -20.02
CA ALA A 489 5.43 14.12 -19.18
C ALA A 489 5.23 12.89 -20.07
N VAL A 490 6.10 11.88 -19.94
CA VAL A 490 6.03 10.61 -20.66
C VAL A 490 5.46 9.57 -19.72
N PHE A 491 4.32 9.00 -20.07
CA PHE A 491 3.66 7.98 -19.28
C PHE A 491 3.87 6.60 -19.89
N TYR A 492 3.68 5.54 -19.10
CA TYR A 492 3.60 4.17 -19.61
C TYR A 492 2.58 4.03 -20.74
N ALA A 493 1.42 4.70 -20.62
CA ALA A 493 0.37 4.75 -21.64
C ALA A 493 0.79 5.46 -22.94
N ASP A 494 1.88 6.23 -22.90
CA ASP A 494 2.47 6.83 -24.09
C ASP A 494 3.47 5.86 -24.76
N GLY A 495 3.93 4.83 -24.06
CA GLY A 495 4.79 3.77 -24.61
C GLY A 495 6.21 3.71 -24.04
N ASP A 496 6.51 4.37 -22.92
CA ASP A 496 7.78 4.23 -22.19
C ASP A 496 7.68 3.03 -21.26
N LEU A 497 8.00 1.85 -21.78
CA LEU A 497 7.83 0.57 -21.09
C LEU A 497 8.99 0.28 -20.14
N ASN A 498 10.17 0.87 -20.38
CA ASN A 498 11.35 0.67 -19.55
C ASN A 498 11.57 1.77 -18.49
N ALA A 499 10.72 2.81 -18.50
CA ALA A 499 10.71 3.95 -17.59
C ALA A 499 12.00 4.78 -17.59
N ASP A 500 12.65 4.92 -18.74
CA ASP A 500 13.86 5.75 -18.89
C ASP A 500 13.55 7.21 -19.28
N GLY A 501 12.28 7.55 -19.43
CA GLY A 501 11.79 8.88 -19.79
C GLY A 501 11.85 9.15 -21.30
N ARG A 502 12.02 8.12 -22.13
CA ARG A 502 11.96 8.20 -23.59
C ARG A 502 11.08 7.10 -24.13
N ILE A 503 10.49 7.36 -25.30
CA ILE A 503 9.78 6.35 -26.07
C ILE A 503 10.64 6.07 -27.29
N ASP A 504 11.36 4.96 -27.24
CA ASP A 504 12.34 4.61 -28.27
C ASP A 504 12.29 3.12 -28.67
N GLN A 505 13.32 2.68 -29.39
CA GLN A 505 13.38 1.32 -29.90
C GLN A 505 13.44 0.28 -28.79
N ALA A 506 14.01 0.60 -27.62
CA ALA A 506 14.06 -0.31 -26.49
C ALA A 506 12.65 -0.61 -25.95
N ASP A 507 11.73 0.36 -25.99
CA ASP A 507 10.33 0.13 -25.63
C ASP A 507 9.61 -0.71 -26.67
N ALA A 508 9.84 -0.42 -27.96
CA ALA A 508 9.27 -1.23 -29.05
C ALA A 508 9.74 -2.70 -28.98
N ASP A 509 11.03 -2.92 -28.67
CA ASP A 509 11.61 -4.26 -28.50
C ASP A 509 11.01 -4.95 -27.26
N THR A 510 10.81 -4.21 -26.17
CA THR A 510 10.15 -4.70 -24.96
C THR A 510 8.73 -5.16 -25.29
N LEU A 511 7.96 -4.33 -25.98
CA LEU A 511 6.58 -4.62 -26.39
C LEU A 511 6.48 -5.85 -27.30
N LEU A 512 7.37 -5.94 -28.30
CA LEU A 512 7.46 -7.11 -29.18
C LEU A 512 7.81 -8.39 -28.41
N GLY A 513 8.58 -8.28 -27.32
CA GLY A 513 8.86 -9.40 -26.41
C GLY A 513 7.60 -10.03 -25.82
N VAL A 514 6.60 -9.21 -25.51
CA VAL A 514 5.35 -9.59 -24.79
C VAL A 514 4.10 -9.62 -25.69
N TYR A 515 4.26 -9.36 -26.99
CA TYR A 515 3.17 -9.34 -27.97
C TYR A 515 2.38 -10.67 -28.04
N GLN A 516 1.08 -10.62 -27.78
CA GLN A 516 0.26 -11.83 -27.59
C GLN A 516 -0.04 -12.63 -28.86
N HIS A 517 0.26 -12.11 -30.04
CA HIS A 517 0.08 -12.82 -31.30
C HIS A 517 1.38 -13.32 -31.93
N ARG A 518 2.50 -13.09 -31.25
CA ARG A 518 3.83 -13.53 -31.66
C ARG A 518 3.95 -15.05 -31.87
N TRP A 519 3.23 -15.84 -31.10
CA TRP A 519 3.18 -17.30 -31.25
C TRP A 519 2.56 -17.76 -32.58
N LYS A 520 1.86 -16.87 -33.30
CA LYS A 520 1.39 -17.13 -34.67
C LYS A 520 2.44 -16.77 -35.73
N GLY A 521 3.56 -16.16 -35.35
CA GLY A 521 4.65 -15.78 -36.26
C GLY A 521 4.53 -14.37 -36.83
N ASP A 522 3.67 -13.51 -36.27
CA ASP A 522 3.70 -12.06 -36.51
C ASP A 522 4.74 -11.46 -35.55
N PHE A 523 5.97 -11.36 -36.05
CA PHE A 523 7.15 -10.99 -35.28
C PHE A 523 7.42 -9.48 -35.32
N ASN A 524 6.75 -8.73 -36.19
CA ASN A 524 6.85 -7.27 -36.25
C ASN A 524 5.57 -6.54 -35.75
N ALA A 525 4.57 -7.29 -35.28
CA ALA A 525 3.29 -6.82 -34.77
C ALA A 525 2.49 -5.94 -35.76
N ASP A 526 2.65 -6.18 -37.07
CA ASP A 526 1.92 -5.42 -38.10
C ASP A 526 0.52 -5.99 -38.41
N GLY A 527 0.13 -7.06 -37.72
CA GLY A 527 -1.17 -7.72 -37.82
C GLY A 527 -1.24 -8.74 -38.96
N ARG A 528 -0.14 -8.98 -39.68
CA ARG A 528 -0.03 -9.94 -40.79
C ARG A 528 1.16 -10.87 -40.53
N VAL A 529 1.05 -12.09 -41.05
CA VAL A 529 2.18 -13.03 -41.10
C VAL A 529 2.68 -13.09 -42.52
N ASP A 530 3.75 -12.36 -42.84
CA ASP A 530 4.31 -12.26 -44.18
C ASP A 530 5.85 -12.31 -44.25
N ALA A 531 6.43 -11.88 -45.38
CA ALA A 531 7.87 -11.96 -45.61
C ALA A 531 8.68 -10.98 -44.73
N SER A 532 8.03 -9.98 -44.15
CA SER A 532 8.62 -9.02 -43.21
C SER A 532 8.95 -9.72 -41.89
N ASP A 533 8.05 -10.56 -41.37
CA ASP A 533 8.30 -11.39 -40.19
C ASP A 533 9.44 -12.38 -40.39
N TYR A 534 9.55 -12.95 -41.59
CA TYR A 534 10.67 -13.83 -41.91
C TYR A 534 12.01 -13.12 -41.75
N THR A 535 12.06 -11.84 -42.08
CA THR A 535 13.27 -11.01 -41.94
C THR A 535 13.58 -10.81 -40.45
N MET A 536 12.58 -10.51 -39.62
CA MET A 536 12.73 -10.44 -38.15
C MET A 536 13.28 -11.74 -37.57
N TRP A 537 12.69 -12.89 -37.89
CA TRP A 537 13.18 -14.19 -37.43
C TRP A 537 14.61 -14.47 -37.85
N ARG A 538 14.94 -14.21 -39.12
CA ARG A 538 16.27 -14.48 -39.65
C ARG A 538 17.34 -13.63 -38.95
N ASP A 539 17.02 -12.37 -38.68
CA ASP A 539 17.95 -11.43 -38.08
C ASP A 539 18.16 -11.72 -36.58
N HIS A 540 17.23 -12.43 -35.94
CA HIS A 540 17.30 -12.86 -34.53
C HIS A 540 17.70 -14.34 -34.34
N LEU A 541 18.01 -15.07 -35.43
CA LEU A 541 18.33 -16.51 -35.37
C LEU A 541 19.52 -16.81 -34.45
N GLY A 542 19.29 -17.68 -33.46
CA GLY A 542 20.30 -18.13 -32.50
C GLY A 542 20.39 -17.30 -31.22
N GLN A 543 19.53 -16.29 -31.04
CA GLN A 543 19.43 -15.55 -29.79
C GLN A 543 18.79 -16.39 -28.68
N PHE A 544 19.19 -16.12 -27.43
CA PHE A 544 18.70 -16.75 -26.20
C PHE A 544 17.91 -15.72 -25.35
N THR A 545 17.15 -16.17 -24.35
CA THR A 545 16.26 -15.38 -23.45
C THR A 545 14.97 -14.86 -24.10
N GLY A 546 14.36 -15.63 -24.99
CA GLY A 546 13.03 -15.30 -25.53
C GLY A 546 13.02 -14.20 -26.60
N GLY A 547 14.19 -13.87 -27.17
CA GLY A 547 14.42 -12.75 -28.10
C GLY A 547 13.42 -12.72 -29.28
N LEU A 548 13.17 -11.54 -29.86
CA LEU A 548 11.97 -11.08 -30.60
C LEU A 548 11.25 -12.03 -31.58
N ALA A 549 11.86 -13.16 -31.98
CA ALA A 549 11.24 -14.17 -32.85
C ALA A 549 11.15 -15.60 -32.26
N ASP A 550 11.32 -15.76 -30.95
CA ASP A 550 10.88 -16.95 -30.17
C ASP A 550 9.34 -17.01 -30.12
N ALA A 551 8.73 -17.86 -30.94
CA ALA A 551 7.28 -18.01 -31.06
C ALA A 551 6.73 -19.05 -30.08
N ASN A 552 7.55 -20.01 -29.64
CA ASN A 552 7.12 -21.11 -28.78
C ASN A 552 7.39 -20.86 -27.29
N GLY A 553 8.10 -19.78 -26.95
CA GLY A 553 8.43 -19.35 -25.61
C GLY A 553 9.47 -20.24 -24.91
N ASP A 554 10.28 -20.98 -25.67
CA ASP A 554 11.29 -21.91 -25.11
C ASP A 554 12.62 -21.22 -24.73
N GLY A 555 12.72 -19.92 -25.01
CA GLY A 555 13.86 -19.08 -24.71
C GLY A 555 14.86 -18.99 -25.86
N TRP A 556 14.70 -19.71 -26.98
CA TRP A 556 15.64 -19.72 -28.11
C TRP A 556 14.97 -19.40 -29.44
N VAL A 557 15.50 -18.41 -30.18
CA VAL A 557 15.08 -18.18 -31.58
C VAL A 557 15.73 -19.22 -32.50
N ASN A 558 14.93 -20.18 -32.97
CA ASN A 558 15.42 -21.31 -33.73
C ASN A 558 14.43 -21.78 -34.83
N HIS A 559 14.65 -22.99 -35.35
CA HIS A 559 13.82 -23.54 -36.43
C HIS A 559 12.40 -23.90 -35.98
N ALA A 560 12.17 -24.12 -34.69
CA ALA A 560 10.85 -24.36 -34.12
C ALA A 560 9.93 -23.14 -34.30
N ASP A 561 10.46 -21.93 -34.16
CA ASP A 561 9.70 -20.69 -34.33
C ASP A 561 9.36 -20.42 -35.79
N LEU A 562 10.29 -20.73 -36.70
CA LEU A 562 10.05 -20.65 -38.13
C LEU A 562 8.89 -21.56 -38.56
N LEU A 563 8.66 -22.69 -37.87
CA LEU A 563 7.52 -23.55 -38.15
C LEU A 563 6.19 -22.87 -37.80
N ALA A 564 6.14 -22.07 -36.73
CA ALA A 564 4.96 -21.29 -36.36
C ALA A 564 4.63 -20.23 -37.44
N TRP A 565 5.63 -19.47 -37.89
CA TRP A 565 5.47 -18.53 -39.02
C TRP A 565 4.98 -19.24 -40.29
N ARG A 566 5.59 -20.37 -40.67
CA ARG A 566 5.18 -21.13 -41.87
C ARG A 566 3.74 -21.63 -41.78
N ALA A 567 3.28 -22.02 -40.60
CA ALA A 567 1.93 -22.52 -40.40
C ALA A 567 0.86 -21.42 -40.59
N ASN A 568 1.21 -20.16 -40.35
CA ASN A 568 0.28 -19.04 -40.40
C ASN A 568 0.58 -18.03 -41.53
N PHE A 569 1.57 -18.28 -42.39
CA PHE A 569 1.92 -17.39 -43.49
C PHE A 569 0.71 -17.01 -44.36
N GLY A 570 0.54 -15.70 -44.58
CA GLY A 570 -0.57 -15.10 -45.30
C GLY A 570 -1.82 -14.85 -44.46
N GLN A 571 -1.83 -15.20 -43.17
CA GLN A 571 -2.93 -14.85 -42.27
C GLN A 571 -2.89 -13.36 -41.91
N VAL A 572 -4.09 -12.79 -41.75
CA VAL A 572 -4.31 -11.49 -41.10
C VAL A 572 -4.84 -11.82 -39.71
N ILE A 573 -4.04 -11.55 -38.68
CA ILE A 573 -4.35 -11.96 -37.31
C ILE A 573 -5.25 -10.94 -36.62
N ALA A 574 -5.01 -9.66 -36.87
CA ALA A 574 -5.84 -8.55 -36.42
C ALA A 574 -6.24 -7.70 -37.63
N THR A 575 -7.53 -7.42 -37.77
CA THR A 575 -8.01 -6.39 -38.71
C THR A 575 -8.11 -5.07 -37.97
N ILE A 576 -7.37 -4.07 -38.43
CA ILE A 576 -7.45 -2.69 -37.94
C ILE A 576 -8.91 -2.23 -38.03
N SER A 577 -9.62 -2.22 -36.91
CA SER A 577 -10.83 -1.42 -36.77
C SER A 577 -10.36 0.00 -36.55
N LEU A 578 -10.17 0.75 -37.63
CA LEU A 578 -10.04 2.19 -37.54
C LEU A 578 -11.33 2.70 -36.87
N LEU A 579 -11.27 3.07 -35.58
CA LEU A 579 -12.28 3.95 -35.01
C LEU A 579 -12.39 5.13 -35.97
N SER A 580 -13.58 5.36 -36.50
CA SER A 580 -13.85 6.47 -37.41
C SER A 580 -13.45 7.75 -36.70
N VAL A 581 -12.25 8.26 -36.99
CA VAL A 581 -11.82 9.59 -36.58
C VAL A 581 -12.93 10.54 -37.03
N PRO A 582 -13.59 11.30 -36.13
CA PRO A 582 -14.57 12.28 -36.55
C PRO A 582 -13.86 13.22 -37.52
N GLU A 583 -14.24 13.20 -38.81
CA GLU A 583 -13.58 14.03 -39.80
C GLU A 583 -13.64 15.50 -39.33
N PRO A 584 -12.51 16.22 -39.32
CA PRO A 584 -12.46 17.58 -38.84
C PRO A 584 -13.27 18.48 -39.78
N THR A 585 -14.55 18.74 -39.46
CA THR A 585 -15.39 19.87 -39.93
C THR A 585 -15.17 20.37 -41.37
N THR A 586 -14.82 19.50 -42.31
CA THR A 586 -14.65 19.80 -43.74
C THR A 586 -15.97 20.20 -44.37
N LEU A 587 -17.08 19.70 -43.82
CA LEU A 587 -18.44 20.14 -44.16
C LEU A 587 -18.69 21.61 -43.81
N VAL A 588 -18.10 22.16 -42.73
CA VAL A 588 -18.26 23.58 -42.36
C VAL A 588 -17.42 24.47 -43.26
N ALA A 589 -16.20 24.04 -43.61
CA ALA A 589 -15.35 24.75 -44.56
C ALA A 589 -15.94 24.74 -45.98
N ALA A 590 -16.53 23.63 -46.42
CA ALA A 590 -17.22 23.52 -47.70
C ALA A 590 -18.50 24.38 -47.73
N LEU A 591 -19.29 24.40 -46.65
CA LEU A 591 -20.47 25.27 -46.56
C LEU A 591 -20.09 26.76 -46.55
N ALA A 592 -19.01 27.13 -45.85
CA ALA A 592 -18.52 28.51 -45.81
C ALA A 592 -18.01 28.98 -47.18
N MET A 593 -17.34 28.11 -47.94
CA MET A 593 -16.87 28.40 -49.30
C MET A 593 -18.04 28.56 -50.29
N VAL A 594 -19.09 27.76 -50.17
CA VAL A 594 -20.31 27.89 -51.00
C VAL A 594 -21.09 29.17 -50.66
N LEU A 595 -21.17 29.56 -49.39
CA LEU A 595 -21.82 30.80 -48.97
C LEU A 595 -21.04 32.05 -49.40
N LEU A 596 -19.70 32.01 -49.37
CA LEU A 596 -18.83 33.09 -49.87
C LEU A 596 -18.91 33.23 -51.41
N ALA A 597 -19.02 32.12 -52.14
CA ALA A 597 -19.22 32.14 -53.59
C ALA A 597 -20.60 32.70 -53.98
N ALA A 598 -21.65 32.36 -53.23
CA ALA A 598 -23.01 32.86 -53.46
C ALA A 598 -23.15 34.37 -53.14
N ALA A 599 -22.42 34.88 -52.15
CA ALA A 599 -22.40 36.30 -51.81
C ALA A 599 -21.71 37.17 -52.89
N LYS A 600 -20.75 36.61 -53.64
CA LYS A 600 -20.02 37.32 -54.69
C LYS A 600 -20.81 37.45 -56.00
N GLN A 601 -21.85 36.64 -56.21
CA GLN A 601 -22.73 36.71 -57.39
C GLN A 601 -23.91 37.69 -57.24
N ARG A 602 -24.06 38.37 -56.09
CA ARG A 602 -25.15 39.33 -55.82
C ARG A 602 -24.72 40.81 -55.72
N ARG A 603 -23.58 41.19 -56.32
CA ARG A 603 -23.18 42.60 -56.46
C ARG A 603 -23.23 43.06 -57.91
#